data_AF-A0A2V0RAV6-F1
#
_entry.id   AF-A0A2V0RAV6-F1
#
_cell.length_a   1.000
_cell.length_b   1.000
_cell.length_c   1.000
_cell.angle_alpha   90.00
_cell.angle_beta   90.00
_cell.angle_gamma   90.00
#
_symmetry.space_group_name_H-M   'P 1'
#
loop_
_entity.id
_entity.type
_entity.pdbx_description
1 polymer ?
#
loop_
_entity_poly.entity_id
_entity_poly.type
_entity_poly.pdbx_seq_one_letter_code
_entity_poly.pdbx_strand_id
1 'polypeptide(L)'
;MTTIKITAGGYEFLAEANPDAPQTVEAFLKLLPYRQKFIHVRWSGEGCWVPLDDYQLKLDDKLIGFENATSHPSVGDILFYPGGYSETEIILAYGSCCFASKMGQLAGNHFLTITEGKENLRKLGVKTLWEGAQDVVFELV
;
A
#
# COMPACT_ATOMS: atom_id res chain seq x y z
N MET A 1 3.27 -19.47 1.10
CA MET A 1 3.36 -18.00 1.19
C MET A 1 2.40 -17.45 0.16
N THR A 2 1.60 -16.45 0.52
CA THR A 2 0.62 -15.86 -0.40
C THR A 2 1.32 -14.80 -1.24
N THR A 3 1.27 -14.95 -2.56
CA THR A 3 1.93 -14.04 -3.50
C THR A 3 0.88 -13.25 -4.27
N ILE A 4 1.09 -11.94 -4.35
CA ILE A 4 0.24 -10.98 -5.05
C ILE A 4 1.01 -10.41 -6.23
N LYS A 5 0.41 -10.50 -7.42
CA LYS A 5 0.88 -9.76 -8.59
C LYS A 5 0.34 -8.33 -8.52
N ILE A 6 1.21 -7.36 -8.73
CA ILE A 6 0.87 -5.94 -8.80
C ILE A 6 1.26 -5.42 -10.17
N THR A 7 0.29 -4.97 -10.96
CA THR A 7 0.54 -4.28 -12.23
C THR A 7 0.25 -2.81 -12.05
N ALA A 8 1.26 -1.96 -12.19
CA ALA A 8 1.11 -0.51 -11.99
C ALA A 8 1.97 0.31 -12.94
N GLY A 9 1.38 1.35 -13.56
CA GLY A 9 2.13 2.31 -14.39
C GLY A 9 2.86 1.72 -15.61
N GLY A 10 2.49 0.51 -16.04
CA GLY A 10 3.17 -0.25 -17.10
C GLY A 10 4.28 -1.19 -16.62
N TYR A 11 4.43 -1.35 -15.30
CA TYR A 11 5.38 -2.27 -14.66
C TYR A 11 4.64 -3.39 -13.93
N GLU A 12 5.33 -4.51 -13.73
CA GLU A 12 4.84 -5.64 -12.96
C GLU A 12 5.76 -5.90 -11.76
N PHE A 13 5.15 -6.26 -10.64
CA PHE A 13 5.83 -6.61 -9.39
C PHE A 13 5.19 -7.87 -8.82
N LEU A 14 5.98 -8.65 -8.08
CA LEU A 14 5.45 -9.67 -7.17
C LEU A 14 5.66 -9.19 -5.74
N ALA A 15 4.65 -9.35 -4.91
CA ALA A 15 4.70 -9.04 -3.49
C ALA A 15 4.28 -10.25 -2.65
N GLU A 16 4.95 -10.46 -1.54
CA GLU A 16 4.63 -11.50 -0.57
C GLU A 16 3.81 -10.92 0.57
N ALA A 17 2.81 -11.65 1.03
CA ALA A 17 2.05 -11.31 2.22
C ALA A 17 2.91 -11.40 3.48
N ASN A 18 2.85 -10.36 4.32
CA ASN A 18 3.57 -10.32 5.57
C ASN A 18 2.83 -11.17 6.63
N PRO A 19 3.44 -12.24 7.17
CA PRO A 19 2.80 -13.10 8.17
C PRO A 19 2.55 -12.41 9.51
N ASP A 20 3.19 -11.28 9.78
CA ASP A 20 2.99 -10.50 11.01
C ASP A 20 1.75 -9.59 10.95
N ALA A 21 1.08 -9.49 9.79
CA ALA A 21 -0.19 -8.77 9.61
C ALA A 21 -1.33 -9.67 9.08
N PRO A 22 -1.62 -10.82 9.73
CA PRO A 22 -2.50 -11.85 9.17
C PRO A 22 -3.94 -11.39 8.95
N GLN A 23 -4.51 -10.58 9.87
CA GLN A 23 -5.89 -10.09 9.70
C GLN A 23 -5.96 -9.09 8.55
N THR A 24 -4.97 -8.19 8.46
CA THR A 24 -4.88 -7.20 7.39
C THR A 24 -4.75 -7.87 6.03
N VAL A 25 -3.87 -8.89 5.94
CA VAL A 25 -3.72 -9.73 4.74
C VAL A 25 -5.04 -10.39 4.39
N GLU A 26 -5.67 -11.12 5.31
CA GLU A 26 -6.91 -11.85 5.03
C GLU A 26 -8.03 -10.94 4.53
N ALA A 27 -8.22 -9.78 5.17
CA ALA A 27 -9.21 -8.80 4.74
C ALA A 27 -8.88 -8.19 3.37
N PHE A 28 -7.60 -7.91 3.08
CA PHE A 28 -7.20 -7.43 1.77
C PHE A 28 -7.38 -8.48 0.67
N LEU A 29 -7.11 -9.76 0.95
CA LEU A 29 -7.31 -10.85 -0.03
C LEU A 29 -8.77 -10.94 -0.47
N LYS A 30 -9.74 -10.65 0.42
CA LYS A 30 -11.17 -10.61 0.09
C LYS A 30 -11.54 -9.46 -0.87
N LEU A 31 -10.65 -8.47 -1.08
CA LEU A 31 -10.83 -7.39 -2.05
C LEU A 31 -10.32 -7.72 -3.46
N LEU A 32 -9.58 -8.82 -3.62
CA LEU A 32 -8.95 -9.15 -4.89
C LEU A 32 -9.95 -9.72 -5.91
N PRO A 33 -9.80 -9.39 -7.21
CA PRO A 33 -8.83 -8.46 -7.77
C PRO A 33 -9.19 -7.01 -7.44
N TYR A 34 -8.23 -6.25 -6.91
CA TYR A 34 -8.45 -4.87 -6.51
C TYR A 34 -7.86 -3.93 -7.56
N ARG A 35 -8.71 -3.09 -8.17
CA ARG A 35 -8.34 -2.15 -9.25
C ARG A 35 -8.54 -0.73 -8.76
N GLN A 36 -7.49 0.10 -8.85
CA GLN A 36 -7.56 1.50 -8.44
C GLN A 36 -6.46 2.31 -9.15
N LYS A 37 -6.17 3.52 -8.65
CA LYS A 37 -5.05 4.35 -9.09
C LYS A 37 -4.08 4.63 -7.95
N PHE A 38 -2.79 4.49 -8.23
CA PHE A 38 -1.74 5.08 -7.41
C PHE A 38 -1.62 6.58 -7.71
N ILE A 39 -1.59 7.37 -6.65
CA ILE A 39 -1.34 8.81 -6.65
C ILE A 39 -0.03 9.05 -5.90
N HIS A 40 0.72 10.08 -6.25
CA HIS A 40 1.94 10.41 -5.50
C HIS A 40 1.56 11.01 -4.14
N VAL A 41 2.24 10.58 -3.08
CA VAL A 41 2.00 11.10 -1.73
C VAL A 41 2.41 12.57 -1.63
N ARG A 42 1.73 13.33 -0.75
CA ARG A 42 2.06 14.75 -0.48
C ARG A 42 2.98 14.95 0.72
N TRP A 43 2.87 14.09 1.73
CA TRP A 43 3.50 14.28 3.03
C TRP A 43 4.60 13.26 3.33
N SER A 44 4.57 12.10 2.66
CA SER A 44 5.36 10.93 3.08
C SER A 44 6.72 10.76 2.37
N GLY A 45 7.09 11.64 1.45
CA GLY A 45 8.34 11.51 0.68
C GLY A 45 8.19 10.63 -0.57
N GLU A 46 9.09 9.65 -0.74
CA GLU A 46 9.12 8.76 -1.91
C GLU A 46 8.10 7.60 -1.77
N GLY A 47 6.82 7.94 -1.89
CA GLY A 47 5.70 6.99 -1.82
C GLY A 47 4.59 7.23 -2.85
N CYS A 48 3.83 6.17 -3.14
CA CYS A 48 2.58 6.24 -3.89
C CYS A 48 1.45 5.67 -3.03
N TRP A 49 0.24 6.20 -3.14
CA TRP A 49 -0.89 5.75 -2.33
C TRP A 49 -2.17 5.55 -3.14
N VAL A 50 -3.04 4.71 -2.62
CA VAL A 50 -4.40 4.49 -3.08
C VAL A 50 -5.35 5.07 -2.03
N PRO A 51 -6.22 6.03 -2.37
CA PRO A 51 -7.29 6.46 -1.48
C PRO A 51 -8.40 5.41 -1.42
N LEU A 52 -8.91 5.13 -0.22
CA LEU A 52 -10.10 4.31 0.01
C LEU A 52 -11.22 5.09 0.73
N ASP A 53 -11.09 6.42 0.85
CA ASP A 53 -12.06 7.29 1.52
C ASP A 53 -12.44 6.76 2.92
N ASP A 54 -13.74 6.60 3.19
CA ASP A 54 -14.31 6.12 4.44
C ASP A 54 -14.37 4.57 4.54
N TYR A 55 -13.65 3.86 3.67
CA TYR A 55 -13.62 2.39 3.72
C TYR A 55 -13.13 1.90 5.07
N GLN A 56 -13.86 0.95 5.64
CA GLN A 56 -13.52 0.32 6.90
C GLN A 56 -12.97 -1.07 6.63
N LEU A 57 -11.69 -1.29 6.95
CA LEU A 57 -11.10 -2.62 6.86
C LEU A 57 -11.75 -3.53 7.90
N LYS A 58 -12.47 -4.56 7.42
CA LYS A 58 -13.20 -5.51 8.25
C LYS A 58 -12.88 -6.94 7.90
N LEU A 59 -12.90 -7.80 8.92
CA LEU A 59 -12.88 -9.25 8.78
C LEU A 59 -13.99 -9.82 9.67
N ASP A 60 -14.95 -10.50 9.06
CA ASP A 60 -16.10 -11.13 9.72
C ASP A 60 -16.82 -10.17 10.70
N ASP A 61 -17.20 -9.00 10.18
CA ASP A 61 -17.83 -7.87 10.88
C ASP A 61 -17.00 -7.18 11.97
N LYS A 62 -15.77 -7.63 12.20
CA LYS A 62 -14.83 -6.99 13.13
C LYS A 62 -13.96 -5.96 12.39
N LEU A 63 -13.87 -4.74 12.93
CA LEU A 63 -12.92 -3.74 12.46
C LEU A 63 -11.48 -4.20 12.74
N ILE A 64 -10.64 -4.10 11.72
CA ILE A 64 -9.20 -4.32 11.85
C ILE A 64 -8.53 -3.00 12.20
N GLY A 65 -7.84 -2.98 13.34
CA GLY A 65 -7.04 -1.85 13.79
C GLY A 65 -5.57 -1.98 13.34
N PHE A 66 -4.66 -1.41 14.13
CA PHE A 66 -3.23 -1.53 13.85
C PHE A 66 -2.71 -2.95 14.09
N GLU A 67 -1.90 -3.43 13.15
CA GLU A 67 -1.28 -4.77 13.12
C GLU A 67 0.05 -4.65 12.35
N ASN A 68 1.18 -5.07 12.96
CA ASN A 68 2.52 -4.84 12.40
C ASN A 68 2.73 -3.41 11.86
N ALA A 69 2.35 -2.42 12.67
CA ALA A 69 2.28 -1.03 12.22
C ALA A 69 3.65 -0.34 12.24
N THR A 70 3.94 0.43 11.19
CA THR A 70 5.15 1.26 11.10
C THR A 70 4.83 2.59 10.43
N SER A 71 5.62 3.60 10.78
CA SER A 71 5.69 4.88 10.04
C SER A 71 6.88 4.93 9.09
N HIS A 72 7.80 3.97 9.16
CA HIS A 72 9.07 3.97 8.43
C HIS A 72 9.16 2.71 7.57
N PRO A 73 8.33 2.60 6.51
CA PRO A 73 8.40 1.47 5.60
C PRO A 73 9.75 1.41 4.88
N SER A 74 10.26 0.21 4.64
CA SER A 74 11.40 -0.03 3.77
C SER A 74 10.97 0.06 2.29
N VAL A 75 11.95 0.16 1.40
CA VAL A 75 11.68 0.20 -0.04
C VAL A 75 11.02 -1.10 -0.51
N GLY A 76 9.82 -0.97 -1.09
CA GLY A 76 8.98 -2.08 -1.53
C GLY A 76 7.93 -2.51 -0.51
N ASP A 77 7.93 -1.98 0.71
CA ASP A 77 6.89 -2.25 1.69
C ASP A 77 5.58 -1.56 1.30
N ILE A 78 4.48 -2.27 1.53
CA ILE A 78 3.12 -1.77 1.32
C ILE A 78 2.38 -1.80 2.66
N LEU A 79 1.88 -0.64 3.05
CA LEU A 79 1.13 -0.47 4.28
C LEU A 79 -0.36 -0.31 4.00
N PHE A 80 -1.21 -0.83 4.87
CA PHE A 80 -2.63 -0.53 4.93
C PHE A 80 -2.89 0.35 6.15
N TYR A 81 -3.38 1.57 5.96
CA TYR A 81 -3.81 2.45 7.03
C TYR A 81 -5.31 2.30 7.27
N PRO A 82 -5.77 1.82 8.44
CA PRO A 82 -7.19 1.59 8.71
C PRO A 82 -8.00 2.87 8.96
N GLY A 83 -7.41 4.05 8.79
CA GLY A 83 -8.07 5.35 8.98
C GLY A 83 -8.00 5.90 10.42
N GLY A 84 -8.79 6.94 10.67
CA GLY A 84 -9.01 7.54 12.00
C GLY A 84 -8.59 9.01 12.11
N TYR A 85 -7.44 9.38 11.56
CA TYR A 85 -6.96 10.77 11.48
C TYR A 85 -6.97 11.33 10.06
N SER A 86 -6.70 10.44 9.09
CA SER A 86 -6.80 10.68 7.65
C SER A 86 -7.73 9.63 7.05
N GLU A 87 -8.07 9.79 5.78
CA GLU A 87 -8.78 8.77 5.01
C GLU A 87 -8.02 7.43 5.02
N THR A 88 -8.77 6.33 4.86
CA THR A 88 -8.19 4.99 4.75
C THR A 88 -7.37 4.91 3.47
N GLU A 89 -6.16 4.34 3.56
CA GLU A 89 -5.27 4.27 2.41
C GLU A 89 -4.38 3.02 2.37
N ILE A 90 -3.95 2.67 1.16
CA ILE A 90 -2.82 1.77 0.93
C ILE A 90 -1.65 2.61 0.44
N ILE A 91 -0.47 2.49 1.04
CA ILE A 91 0.73 3.22 0.63
C ILE A 91 1.86 2.25 0.27
N LEU A 92 2.50 2.46 -0.88
CA LEU A 92 3.71 1.79 -1.33
C LEU A 92 4.91 2.74 -1.19
N ALA A 93 5.95 2.31 -0.48
CA ALA A 93 7.22 3.02 -0.42
C ALA A 93 8.12 2.61 -1.60
N TYR A 94 8.43 3.55 -2.50
CA TYR A 94 9.36 3.30 -3.61
C TYR A 94 10.78 3.80 -3.32
N GLY A 95 10.98 4.48 -2.19
CA GLY A 95 12.24 5.08 -1.74
C GLY A 95 12.19 5.53 -0.28
N SER A 96 12.88 6.61 0.07
CA SER A 96 12.89 7.20 1.41
C SER A 96 11.50 7.73 1.76
N CYS A 97 10.82 7.04 2.68
CA CYS A 97 9.42 7.29 3.01
C CYS A 97 9.21 7.34 4.55
N CYS A 98 8.47 8.34 5.01
CA CYS A 98 7.96 8.42 6.39
C CYS A 98 6.46 8.67 6.32
N PHE A 99 5.65 7.67 6.69
CA PHE A 99 4.21 7.71 6.49
C PHE A 99 3.56 8.83 7.32
N ALA A 100 2.91 9.78 6.65
CA ALA A 100 2.36 10.99 7.27
C ALA A 100 1.17 11.55 6.50
N SER A 101 0.41 12.44 7.16
CA SER A 101 -0.64 13.26 6.57
C SER A 101 -0.51 14.72 7.03
N LYS A 102 -1.50 15.56 6.69
CA LYS A 102 -1.61 16.92 7.23
C LYS A 102 -1.61 16.95 8.78
N MET A 103 -2.09 15.87 9.42
CA MET A 103 -2.17 15.75 10.88
C MET A 103 -0.83 15.36 11.52
N GLY A 104 0.22 15.15 10.72
CA GLY A 104 1.52 14.67 11.19
C GLY A 104 1.76 13.21 10.83
N GLN A 105 2.67 12.58 11.58
CA GLN A 105 3.08 11.20 11.36
C GLN A 105 1.91 10.22 11.58
N LEU A 106 1.75 9.27 10.65
CA LEU A 106 0.79 8.17 10.72
C LEU A 106 1.54 6.84 10.82
N ALA A 107 0.84 5.77 11.18
CA ALA A 107 1.36 4.40 11.09
C ALA A 107 0.39 3.57 10.26
N GLY A 108 0.89 2.64 9.46
CA GLY A 108 0.08 1.73 8.67
C GLY A 108 0.57 0.30 8.85
N ASN A 109 -0.32 -0.66 8.66
CA ASN A 109 -0.05 -2.08 8.82
C ASN A 109 0.79 -2.59 7.66
N HIS A 110 2.03 -2.98 7.90
CA HIS A 110 2.88 -3.56 6.85
C HIS A 110 2.40 -4.97 6.52
N PHE A 111 1.72 -5.11 5.39
CA PHE A 111 0.98 -6.32 5.04
C PHE A 111 1.44 -6.98 3.72
N LEU A 112 2.13 -6.25 2.84
CA LEU A 112 2.82 -6.83 1.69
C LEU A 112 4.24 -6.28 1.56
N THR A 113 5.13 -7.07 0.99
CA THR A 113 6.48 -6.67 0.61
C THR A 113 6.74 -7.04 -0.84
N ILE A 114 7.07 -6.09 -1.69
CA ILE A 114 7.53 -6.38 -3.05
C ILE A 114 8.85 -7.16 -2.98
N THR A 115 8.91 -8.31 -3.65
CA THR A 115 10.07 -9.20 -3.72
C THR A 115 10.70 -9.21 -5.11
N GLU A 116 9.92 -9.04 -6.17
CA GLU A 116 10.38 -8.98 -7.57
C GLU A 116 9.93 -7.69 -8.28
N GLY A 117 10.73 -7.21 -9.24
CA GLY A 117 10.48 -5.97 -9.99
C GLY A 117 10.95 -4.70 -9.28
N LYS A 118 11.75 -4.82 -8.19
CA LYS A 118 12.22 -3.68 -7.38
C LYS A 118 12.94 -2.60 -8.19
N GLU A 119 13.62 -2.96 -9.26
CA GLU A 119 14.30 -2.04 -10.17
C GLU A 119 13.35 -1.06 -10.88
N ASN A 120 12.04 -1.35 -10.89
CA ASN A 120 11.01 -0.50 -11.48
C ASN A 120 10.29 0.39 -10.45
N LEU A 121 10.53 0.22 -9.14
CA LEU A 121 9.89 1.01 -8.09
C LEU A 121 10.10 2.52 -8.28
N ARG A 122 11.36 2.94 -8.45
CA ARG A 122 11.69 4.35 -8.67
C ARG A 122 11.07 4.88 -9.97
N LYS A 123 10.99 4.05 -11.01
CA LYS A 123 10.38 4.44 -12.29
C LYS A 123 8.87 4.67 -12.13
N LEU A 124 8.19 3.78 -11.42
CA LEU A 124 6.77 3.95 -11.07
C LEU A 124 6.58 5.25 -10.25
N GLY A 125 7.36 5.44 -9.19
CA GLY A 125 7.26 6.64 -8.34
C GLY A 125 7.44 7.96 -9.11
N VAL A 126 8.50 8.05 -9.91
CA VAL A 126 8.77 9.23 -10.76
C VAL A 126 7.67 9.45 -11.79
N LYS A 127 7.17 8.37 -12.40
CA LYS A 127 6.04 8.46 -13.34
C LYS A 127 4.80 9.01 -12.66
N THR A 128 4.42 8.46 -11.51
CA THR A 128 3.26 8.94 -10.75
C THR A 128 3.41 10.40 -10.30
N LEU A 129 4.63 10.83 -9.96
CA LEU A 129 4.93 12.21 -9.58
C LEU A 129 4.72 13.20 -10.74
N TRP A 130 5.28 12.90 -11.91
CA TRP A 130 5.31 13.84 -13.04
C TRP A 130 4.11 13.73 -13.98
N GLU A 131 3.60 12.51 -14.16
CA GLU A 131 2.50 12.22 -15.09
C GLU A 131 1.15 12.06 -14.39
N GLY A 132 1.13 12.13 -13.05
CA GLY A 132 -0.08 11.99 -12.25
C GLY A 132 -0.51 10.53 -12.06
N ALA A 133 -1.78 10.35 -11.71
CA ALA A 133 -2.30 9.07 -11.22
C ALA A 133 -2.11 7.92 -12.23
N GLN A 134 -1.54 6.80 -11.75
CA GLN A 134 -1.27 5.61 -12.55
C GLN A 134 -2.22 4.49 -12.16
N ASP A 135 -2.75 3.73 -13.12
CA ASP A 135 -3.55 2.55 -12.81
C ASP A 135 -2.73 1.52 -12.01
N VAL A 136 -3.37 0.89 -11.03
CA VAL A 136 -2.83 -0.23 -10.25
C VAL A 136 -3.86 -1.34 -10.15
N VAL A 137 -3.38 -2.58 -10.30
CA VAL A 137 -4.16 -3.80 -10.14
C VAL A 137 -3.41 -4.73 -9.20
N PHE A 138 -4.10 -5.24 -8.18
CA PHE A 138 -3.62 -6.30 -7.30
C PHE A 138 -4.39 -7.58 -7.61
N GLU A 139 -3.67 -8.66 -7.87
CA GLU A 139 -4.22 -9.97 -8.26
C GLU A 139 -3.54 -11.09 -7.47
N LEU A 140 -4.33 -12.07 -7.03
CA LEU A 140 -3.77 -13.30 -6.45
C LEU A 140 -3.11 -14.11 -7.56
N VAL A 141 -1.91 -14.63 -7.31
CA VAL A 141 -1.19 -15.54 -8.23
C VAL A 141 -1.64 -16.98 -8.04
#